data_AF-A0A0D3H7V8-F1
#
_entry.id   AF-A0A0D3H7V8-F1
#
_cell.length_a   1.000
_cell.length_b   1.000
_cell.length_c   1.000
_cell.angle_alpha   90.00
_cell.angle_beta   90.00
_cell.angle_gamma   90.00
#
_symmetry.space_group_name_H-M   'P 1'
#
loop_
_entity.id
_entity.type
_entity.pdbx_description
1 polymer ?
#
loop_
_entity_poly.entity_id
_entity_poly.type
_entity_poly.pdbx_seq_one_letter_code
_entity_poly.pdbx_strand_id
1 'polypeptide(L)'
;MVKNQKLSANILTPTTKAADHDVPVTPEEIINSGLMSKEDFDEARSKALSLFAYGQEVALENGLILVDTKYEFGKTADGTIMLIDEVHTPDSSRYWIADSYKERFSSGLEPENVDKEFLRLWFKNNCNPYEDAVLPEAPEELVCELAWRYIFLFETITNTKFEIPKTQEPIHERISRNVAQALQNL
;
A
#
# COMPACT_ATOMS: atom_id res chain seq x y z
N MET A 1 8.57 -11.63 20.36
CA MET A 1 7.43 -10.93 19.72
C MET A 1 6.40 -11.96 19.29
N VAL A 2 5.12 -11.61 19.35
CA VAL A 2 4.03 -12.42 18.79
C VAL A 2 3.50 -11.78 17.50
N LYS A 3 2.83 -12.56 16.66
CA LYS A 3 2.22 -12.07 15.42
C LYS A 3 1.28 -10.89 15.72
N ASN A 4 1.27 -9.87 14.85
CA ASN A 4 0.43 -8.68 14.94
C ASN A 4 0.71 -7.76 16.16
N GLN A 5 1.79 -8.00 16.91
CA GLN A 5 2.22 -7.12 18.00
C GLN A 5 2.77 -5.80 17.45
N LYS A 6 2.28 -4.66 17.94
CA LYS A 6 2.83 -3.33 17.64
C LYS A 6 4.32 -3.28 18.02
N LEU A 7 5.15 -2.81 17.10
CA LEU A 7 6.58 -2.58 17.34
C LEU A 7 6.80 -1.38 18.29
N SER A 8 7.92 -1.38 19.01
CA SER A 8 8.28 -0.28 19.90
C SER A 8 8.61 1.03 19.16
N ALA A 9 9.02 0.92 17.90
CA ALA A 9 9.26 2.02 16.99
C ALA A 9 8.99 1.58 15.54
N ASN A 10 8.71 2.56 14.68
CA ASN A 10 8.66 2.33 13.25
C ASN A 10 10.04 1.95 12.73
N ILE A 11 10.08 0.96 11.83
CA ILE A 11 11.32 0.44 11.24
C ILE A 11 11.26 0.57 9.72
N LEU A 12 12.43 0.62 9.10
CA LEU A 12 12.57 0.56 7.65
C LEU A 12 13.02 -0.87 7.29
N THR A 13 12.30 -1.50 6.36
CA THR A 13 12.62 -2.82 5.81
C THR A 13 12.73 -2.71 4.29
N PRO A 14 13.85 -2.22 3.76
CA PRO A 14 13.97 -1.96 2.34
C PRO A 14 14.02 -3.26 1.54
N THR A 15 13.54 -3.19 0.30
CA THR A 15 13.64 -4.25 -0.70
C THR A 15 14.24 -3.70 -1.97
N THR A 16 14.88 -4.57 -2.76
CA THR A 16 15.25 -4.23 -4.14
C THR A 16 13.99 -4.16 -5.01
N LYS A 17 14.05 -3.37 -6.08
CA LYS A 17 13.03 -3.34 -7.12
C LYS A 17 13.48 -4.25 -8.26
N ALA A 18 12.88 -5.43 -8.38
CA ALA A 18 13.21 -6.40 -9.43
C ALA A 18 12.00 -6.66 -10.35
N ALA A 19 12.25 -7.19 -11.54
CA ALA A 19 11.19 -7.50 -12.50
C ALA A 19 10.29 -8.64 -12.02
N ASP A 20 10.87 -9.63 -11.32
CA ASP A 20 10.14 -10.82 -10.88
C ASP A 20 9.65 -10.65 -9.44
N HIS A 21 10.55 -10.48 -8.47
CA HIS A 21 10.20 -10.33 -7.06
C HIS A 21 11.19 -9.42 -6.30
N ASP A 22 10.64 -8.53 -5.48
CA ASP A 22 11.40 -7.68 -4.56
C ASP A 22 12.10 -8.52 -3.48
N VAL A 23 13.40 -8.27 -3.26
CA VAL A 23 14.21 -9.03 -2.29
C VAL A 23 14.59 -8.13 -1.11
N PRO A 24 14.45 -8.57 0.16
CA PRO A 24 14.92 -7.81 1.31
C PRO A 24 16.41 -7.45 1.18
N VAL A 25 16.75 -6.20 1.47
CA VAL A 25 18.12 -5.70 1.44
C VAL A 25 18.37 -4.81 2.67
N THR A 26 19.56 -4.89 3.22
CA THR A 26 19.95 -4.05 4.36
C THR A 26 20.38 -2.65 3.90
N PRO A 27 20.26 -1.62 4.75
CA PRO A 27 20.83 -0.30 4.48
C PRO A 27 22.32 -0.32 4.09
N GLU A 28 23.09 -1.19 4.74
CA GLU A 28 24.53 -1.35 4.49
C GLU A 28 24.79 -1.93 3.10
N GLU A 29 24.02 -2.95 2.70
CA GLU A 29 24.12 -3.52 1.35
C GLU A 29 23.75 -2.50 0.27
N ILE A 30 22.71 -1.67 0.48
CA ILE A 30 22.33 -0.60 -0.47
C ILE A 30 23.51 0.35 -0.72
N ILE A 31 24.15 0.82 0.36
CA ILE A 31 25.25 1.79 0.29
C ILE A 31 26.51 1.13 -0.30
N ASN A 32 26.87 -0.06 0.18
CA ASN A 32 28.09 -0.75 -0.23
C ASN A 32 28.03 -1.24 -1.69
N SER A 33 26.85 -1.58 -2.19
CA SER A 33 26.64 -1.96 -3.60
C SER A 33 26.53 -0.76 -4.55
N GLY A 34 26.50 0.47 -4.02
CA GLY A 34 26.37 1.69 -4.81
C GLY A 34 24.98 1.90 -5.41
N LEU A 35 23.95 1.22 -4.90
CA LEU A 35 22.56 1.42 -5.34
C LEU A 35 22.05 2.82 -4.95
N MET A 36 22.49 3.34 -3.81
CA MET A 36 22.27 4.73 -3.38
C MET A 36 23.51 5.25 -2.64
N SER A 37 23.75 6.56 -2.67
CA SER A 37 24.72 7.17 -1.76
C SER A 37 24.19 7.12 -0.31
N LYS A 38 25.09 7.24 0.66
CA LYS A 38 24.70 7.30 2.07
C LYS A 38 23.78 8.49 2.35
N GLU A 39 24.09 9.63 1.76
CA GLU A 39 23.35 10.88 1.93
C GLU A 39 21.93 10.76 1.38
N ASP A 40 21.79 10.23 0.14
CA ASP A 40 20.49 10.01 -0.49
C ASP A 40 19.64 9.00 0.30
N PHE A 41 20.27 7.92 0.80
CA PHE A 41 19.59 6.91 1.58
C PHE A 41 19.10 7.46 2.93
N ASP A 42 19.93 8.22 3.64
CA ASP A 42 19.56 8.82 4.92
C ASP A 42 18.43 9.84 4.75
N GLU A 43 18.43 10.62 3.66
CA GLU A 43 17.33 11.53 3.30
C GLU A 43 16.03 10.77 3.01
N ALA A 44 16.07 9.76 2.14
CA ALA A 44 14.91 8.94 1.81
C ALA A 44 14.34 8.23 3.04
N ARG A 45 15.21 7.67 3.89
CA ARG A 45 14.82 7.03 5.17
C ARG A 45 14.11 8.01 6.10
N SER A 46 14.65 9.22 6.25
CA SER A 46 14.05 10.24 7.11
C SER A 46 12.65 10.63 6.61
N LYS A 47 12.50 10.85 5.30
CA LYS A 47 11.21 11.15 4.66
C LYS A 47 10.21 10.01 4.82
N ALA A 48 10.62 8.76 4.55
CA ALA A 48 9.76 7.59 4.66
C ALA A 48 9.21 7.40 6.09
N LEU A 49 10.07 7.49 7.10
CA LEU A 49 9.65 7.33 8.51
C LEU A 49 8.75 8.46 8.97
N SER A 50 9.02 9.70 8.54
CA SER A 50 8.20 10.87 8.87
C SER A 50 6.81 10.76 8.23
N LEU A 51 6.75 10.38 6.94
CA LEU A 51 5.50 10.18 6.22
C LEU A 51 4.69 9.02 6.81
N PHE A 52 5.35 7.95 7.23
CA PHE A 52 4.67 6.83 7.88
C PHE A 52 4.09 7.20 9.24
N ALA A 53 4.83 7.94 10.06
CA ALA A 53 4.32 8.44 11.33
C ALA A 53 3.10 9.35 11.14
N TYR A 54 3.15 10.26 10.16
CA TYR A 54 2.02 11.12 9.80
C TYR A 54 0.82 10.31 9.29
N GLY A 55 1.05 9.33 8.40
CA GLY A 55 -0.02 8.46 7.92
C GLY A 55 -0.67 7.64 9.03
N GLN A 56 0.10 7.19 10.03
CA GLN A 56 -0.43 6.50 11.20
C GLN A 56 -1.30 7.41 12.07
N GLU A 57 -0.91 8.68 12.26
CA GLU A 57 -1.72 9.66 12.98
C GLU A 57 -3.06 9.89 12.27
N VAL A 58 -3.02 10.22 10.97
CA VAL A 58 -4.23 10.44 10.16
C VAL A 58 -5.14 9.21 10.11
N ALA A 59 -4.57 8.01 9.93
CA ALA A 59 -5.35 6.78 9.94
C ALA A 59 -6.05 6.58 11.30
N LEU A 60 -5.34 6.80 12.40
CA LEU A 60 -5.87 6.61 13.74
C LEU A 60 -6.99 7.59 14.08
N GLU A 61 -6.85 8.86 13.67
CA GLU A 61 -7.92 9.87 13.80
C GLU A 61 -9.23 9.44 13.11
N ASN A 62 -9.12 8.60 12.08
CA ASN A 62 -10.26 8.09 11.31
C ASN A 62 -10.60 6.63 11.64
N GLY A 63 -10.18 6.11 12.80
CA GLY A 63 -10.57 4.77 13.28
C GLY A 63 -9.84 3.60 12.60
N LEU A 64 -8.71 3.86 11.96
CA LEU A 64 -7.89 2.87 11.27
C LEU A 64 -6.50 2.75 11.88
N ILE A 65 -5.85 1.60 11.68
CA ILE A 65 -4.43 1.40 11.98
C ILE A 65 -3.71 1.19 10.66
N LEU A 66 -2.81 2.11 10.30
CA LEU A 66 -1.85 1.91 9.22
C LEU A 66 -0.71 1.01 9.73
N VAL A 67 -0.68 -0.23 9.27
CA VAL A 67 0.17 -1.31 9.78
C VAL A 67 1.57 -1.24 9.19
N ASP A 68 1.63 -1.12 7.86
CA ASP A 68 2.83 -0.87 7.08
C ASP A 68 2.44 -0.24 5.73
N THR A 69 3.45 0.25 5.01
CA THR A 69 3.30 0.80 3.66
C THR A 69 4.62 0.69 2.90
N LYS A 70 4.52 0.62 1.57
CA LYS A 70 5.64 0.81 0.65
C LYS A 70 5.70 2.28 0.21
N TYR A 71 6.90 2.82 0.06
CA TYR A 71 7.14 4.10 -0.61
C TYR A 71 8.16 3.92 -1.71
N GLU A 72 8.02 4.69 -2.78
CA GLU A 72 9.04 4.81 -3.81
C GLU A 72 9.57 6.24 -3.84
N PHE A 73 10.90 6.36 -3.97
CA PHE A 73 11.57 7.65 -4.10
C PHE A 73 12.38 7.68 -5.39
N GLY A 74 12.24 8.76 -6.14
CA GLY A 74 13.07 9.07 -7.30
C GLY A 74 14.11 10.14 -6.97
N LYS A 75 15.15 10.25 -7.79
CA LYS A 75 16.11 11.34 -7.76
C LYS A 75 15.97 12.18 -9.02
N THR A 76 15.67 13.46 -8.87
CA THR A 76 15.55 14.39 -9.99
C THR A 76 16.92 14.77 -10.56
N ALA A 77 16.94 15.41 -11.73
CA ALA A 77 18.18 15.78 -12.42
C ALA A 77 19.06 16.77 -11.64
N ASP A 78 18.47 17.58 -10.76
CA ASP A 78 19.17 18.50 -9.85
C ASP A 78 19.63 17.82 -8.54
N GLY A 79 19.34 16.53 -8.37
CA GLY A 79 19.75 15.73 -7.23
C GLY A 79 18.74 15.67 -6.08
N THR A 80 17.55 16.26 -6.20
CA THR A 80 16.52 16.22 -5.16
C THR A 80 15.89 14.82 -5.03
N ILE A 81 15.78 14.31 -3.80
CA ILE A 81 15.04 13.08 -3.51
C ILE A 81 13.54 13.39 -3.42
N MET A 82 12.75 12.82 -4.32
CA MET A 82 11.32 13.09 -4.46
C MET A 82 10.50 11.84 -4.20
N LEU A 83 9.44 11.98 -3.40
CA LEU A 83 8.43 10.93 -3.26
C LEU A 83 7.69 10.79 -4.59
N ILE A 84 7.57 9.55 -5.06
CA ILE A 84 6.85 9.21 -6.29
C ILE A 84 5.84 8.10 -5.98
N ASP A 85 5.22 7.55 -7.03
CA ASP A 85 4.24 6.47 -6.94
C ASP A 85 3.04 6.86 -6.06
N GLU A 86 2.20 5.89 -5.70
CA GLU A 86 1.08 6.04 -4.78
C GLU A 86 1.51 6.00 -3.31
N VAL A 87 0.65 6.56 -2.44
CA VAL A 87 0.92 6.70 -1.01
C VAL A 87 -0.33 6.33 -0.24
N HIS A 88 -0.18 5.45 0.76
CA HIS A 88 -1.23 5.15 1.75
C HIS A 88 -2.52 4.56 1.16
N THR A 89 -2.42 3.92 -0.01
CA THR A 89 -3.53 3.24 -0.71
C THR A 89 -3.70 1.79 -0.23
N PRO A 90 -4.83 1.12 -0.52
CA PRO A 90 -4.98 -0.32 -0.25
C PRO A 90 -3.98 -1.23 -0.97
N ASP A 91 -3.29 -0.71 -1.99
CA ASP A 91 -2.32 -1.43 -2.81
C ASP A 91 -0.94 -1.41 -2.16
N SER A 92 -0.56 -0.23 -1.68
CA SER A 92 0.74 0.04 -1.08
C SER A 92 0.77 -0.22 0.43
N SER A 93 -0.38 -0.31 1.10
CA SER A 93 -0.50 -0.30 2.56
C SER A 93 -1.47 -1.34 3.12
N ARG A 94 -1.21 -1.76 4.36
CA ARG A 94 -2.14 -2.58 5.14
C ARG A 94 -2.86 -1.74 6.20
N TYR A 95 -4.18 -1.91 6.26
CA TYR A 95 -5.05 -1.17 7.18
C TYR A 95 -5.91 -2.11 8.00
N TRP A 96 -5.95 -1.87 9.31
CA TRP A 96 -6.85 -2.56 10.24
C TRP A 96 -7.89 -1.62 10.85
N ILE A 97 -9.01 -2.18 11.30
CA ILE A 97 -10.02 -1.46 12.07
C ILE A 97 -9.50 -1.27 13.52
N ALA A 98 -9.30 -0.02 13.93
CA ALA A 98 -8.62 0.30 15.18
C ALA A 98 -9.33 -0.24 16.41
N ASP A 99 -10.65 -0.06 16.48
CA ASP A 99 -11.48 -0.43 17.63
C ASP A 99 -11.49 -1.94 17.88
N SER A 100 -11.29 -2.75 16.83
CA SER A 100 -11.26 -4.21 16.92
C SER A 100 -9.92 -4.76 17.43
N TYR A 101 -8.82 -4.01 17.24
CA TYR A 101 -7.46 -4.57 17.32
C TYR A 101 -7.15 -5.16 18.70
N LYS A 102 -7.44 -4.43 19.77
CA LYS A 102 -7.04 -4.82 21.12
C LYS A 102 -7.72 -6.11 21.56
N GLU A 103 -9.01 -6.24 21.32
CA GLU A 103 -9.78 -7.43 21.65
C GLU A 103 -9.28 -8.63 20.85
N ARG A 104 -9.19 -8.49 19.52
CA ARG A 104 -8.76 -9.56 18.62
C ARG A 104 -7.33 -10.03 18.94
N PHE A 105 -6.42 -9.10 19.19
CA PHE A 105 -5.05 -9.40 19.61
C PHE A 105 -5.00 -10.18 20.93
N SER A 106 -5.77 -9.75 21.95
CA SER A 106 -5.81 -10.46 23.25
C SER A 106 -6.43 -11.86 23.16
N SER A 107 -7.31 -12.07 22.19
CA SER A 107 -7.96 -13.35 21.91
C SER A 107 -7.19 -14.24 20.92
N GLY A 108 -6.02 -13.79 20.42
CA GLY A 108 -5.22 -14.53 19.44
C GLY A 108 -5.86 -14.63 18.05
N LEU A 109 -6.80 -13.73 17.72
CA LEU A 109 -7.46 -13.64 16.43
C LEU A 109 -6.69 -12.71 15.47
N GLU A 110 -6.82 -12.95 14.16
CA GLU A 110 -6.29 -12.02 13.14
C GLU A 110 -7.01 -10.68 13.22
N PRO A 111 -6.32 -9.52 13.09
CA PRO A 111 -6.95 -8.22 13.02
C PRO A 111 -7.97 -8.13 11.89
N GLU A 112 -9.01 -7.34 12.13
CA GLU A 112 -9.96 -7.00 11.08
C GLU A 112 -9.29 -6.03 10.09
N ASN A 113 -9.22 -6.43 8.82
CA ASN A 113 -8.47 -5.72 7.77
C ASN A 113 -9.38 -5.20 6.66
N VAL A 114 -8.92 -4.14 6.01
CA VAL A 114 -9.56 -3.49 4.85
C VAL A 114 -8.74 -3.72 3.58
N ASP A 115 -7.54 -4.28 3.70
CA ASP A 115 -6.61 -4.48 2.60
C ASP A 115 -6.93 -5.71 1.74
N LYS A 116 -6.05 -6.00 0.77
CA LYS A 116 -6.17 -7.06 -0.24
C LYS A 116 -6.00 -8.49 0.31
N GLU A 117 -5.83 -8.70 1.62
CA GLU A 117 -5.54 -10.04 2.14
C GLU A 117 -6.63 -11.06 1.82
N PHE A 118 -7.91 -10.67 1.85
CA PHE A 118 -9.01 -11.56 1.49
C PHE A 118 -8.93 -12.05 0.02
N LEU A 119 -8.51 -11.17 -0.90
CA LEU A 119 -8.30 -11.49 -2.31
C LEU A 119 -7.15 -12.49 -2.47
N ARG A 120 -6.03 -12.24 -1.78
CA ARG A 120 -4.85 -13.13 -1.78
C ARG A 120 -5.20 -14.51 -1.24
N LEU A 121 -5.94 -14.57 -0.13
CA LEU A 121 -6.39 -15.82 0.46
C LEU A 121 -7.35 -16.58 -0.46
N TRP A 122 -8.25 -15.87 -1.16
CA TRP A 122 -9.14 -16.51 -2.13
C TRP A 122 -8.33 -17.17 -3.26
N PHE A 123 -7.42 -16.44 -3.91
CA PHE A 123 -6.61 -17.04 -4.98
C PHE A 123 -5.73 -18.17 -4.47
N LYS A 124 -5.07 -18.01 -3.32
CA LYS A 124 -4.27 -19.08 -2.69
C LYS A 124 -5.07 -20.37 -2.44
N ASN A 125 -6.36 -20.25 -2.13
CA ASN A 125 -7.23 -21.40 -1.85
C ASN A 125 -7.86 -22.01 -3.11
N ASN A 126 -7.82 -21.32 -4.25
CA ASN A 126 -8.51 -21.72 -5.49
C ASN A 126 -7.56 -21.98 -6.68
N CYS A 127 -6.31 -21.51 -6.62
CA CYS A 127 -5.28 -21.76 -7.62
C CYS A 127 -3.87 -21.54 -7.03
N ASN A 128 -2.83 -21.89 -7.80
CA ASN A 128 -1.48 -21.41 -7.56
C ASN A 128 -1.19 -20.22 -8.50
N PRO A 129 -1.33 -18.97 -8.03
CA PRO A 129 -1.17 -17.79 -8.90
C PRO A 129 0.25 -17.60 -9.45
N TYR A 130 1.24 -18.36 -8.96
CA TYR A 130 2.63 -18.30 -9.41
C TYR A 130 3.00 -19.40 -10.40
N GLU A 131 2.20 -20.46 -10.52
CA GLU A 131 2.52 -21.64 -11.34
C GLU A 131 1.44 -21.96 -12.37
N ASP A 132 0.17 -21.63 -12.08
CA ASP A 132 -0.94 -21.98 -12.94
C ASP A 132 -0.97 -21.08 -14.19
N ALA A 133 -1.01 -21.71 -15.36
CA ALA A 133 -1.05 -20.99 -16.65
C ALA A 133 -2.37 -20.24 -16.88
N VAL A 134 -3.46 -20.68 -16.22
CA VAL A 134 -4.78 -20.06 -16.30
C VAL A 134 -5.30 -19.88 -14.89
N LEU A 135 -5.53 -18.63 -14.51
CA LEU A 135 -6.13 -18.30 -13.21
C LEU A 135 -7.65 -18.33 -13.33
N PRO A 136 -8.37 -18.79 -12.29
CA PRO A 136 -9.83 -18.69 -12.27
C PRO A 136 -10.26 -17.22 -12.29
N GLU A 137 -11.39 -16.94 -12.93
CA GLU A 137 -12.01 -15.62 -12.82
C GLU A 137 -12.42 -15.36 -11.37
N ALA A 138 -12.18 -14.12 -10.90
CA ALA A 138 -12.63 -13.70 -9.59
C ALA A 138 -14.17 -13.67 -9.56
N PRO A 139 -14.82 -14.31 -8.58
CA PRO A 139 -16.26 -14.24 -8.42
C PRO A 139 -16.74 -12.79 -8.29
N GLU A 140 -17.92 -12.49 -8.80
CA GLU A 140 -18.48 -11.13 -8.77
C GLU A 140 -18.52 -10.57 -7.35
N GLU A 141 -18.90 -11.37 -6.35
CA GLU A 141 -18.89 -10.99 -4.94
C GLU A 141 -17.50 -10.56 -4.44
N LEU A 142 -16.45 -11.24 -4.89
CA LEU A 142 -15.06 -10.90 -4.53
C LEU A 142 -14.64 -9.56 -5.14
N VAL A 143 -15.08 -9.29 -6.38
CA VAL A 143 -14.83 -8.03 -7.07
C VAL A 143 -15.62 -6.88 -6.42
N CYS A 144 -16.88 -7.11 -6.05
CA CYS A 144 -17.71 -6.14 -5.34
C CYS A 144 -17.15 -5.81 -3.95
N GLU A 145 -16.73 -6.83 -3.19
CA GLU A 145 -16.10 -6.65 -1.88
C GLU A 145 -14.79 -5.86 -2.01
N LEU A 146 -13.98 -6.15 -3.04
CA LEU A 146 -12.77 -5.39 -3.32
C LEU A 146 -13.13 -3.92 -3.56
N ALA A 147 -14.03 -3.63 -4.50
CA ALA A 147 -14.45 -2.27 -4.80
C ALA A 147 -14.98 -1.53 -3.56
N TRP A 148 -15.80 -2.20 -2.75
CA TRP A 148 -16.32 -1.64 -1.51
C TRP A 148 -15.20 -1.28 -0.52
N ARG A 149 -14.17 -2.12 -0.35
CA ARG A 149 -13.04 -1.83 0.54
C ARG A 149 -12.24 -0.60 0.12
N TYR A 150 -12.02 -0.38 -1.19
CA TYR A 150 -11.37 0.85 -1.66
C TYR A 150 -12.22 2.07 -1.36
N ILE A 151 -13.52 1.99 -1.62
CA ILE A 151 -14.46 3.07 -1.34
C ILE A 151 -14.47 3.36 0.16
N PHE A 152 -14.65 2.33 0.98
CA PHE A 152 -14.66 2.45 2.43
C PHE A 152 -13.39 3.12 2.95
N LEU A 153 -12.21 2.67 2.50
CA LEU A 153 -10.95 3.26 2.94
C LEU A 153 -10.81 4.73 2.50
N PHE A 154 -11.15 5.02 1.23
CA PHE A 154 -11.16 6.39 0.72
C PHE A 154 -12.08 7.29 1.55
N GLU A 155 -13.33 6.88 1.75
CA GLU A 155 -14.32 7.67 2.49
C GLU A 155 -13.93 7.86 3.95
N THR A 156 -13.36 6.82 4.57
CA THR A 156 -12.92 6.85 5.97
C THR A 156 -11.75 7.80 6.16
N ILE A 157 -10.69 7.69 5.36
CA ILE A 157 -9.48 8.51 5.53
C ILE A 157 -9.72 9.97 5.11
N THR A 158 -10.49 10.19 4.04
CA THR A 158 -10.69 11.54 3.48
C THR A 158 -11.91 12.26 4.04
N ASN A 159 -12.77 11.57 4.79
CA ASN A 159 -14.10 12.04 5.20
C ASN A 159 -14.95 12.58 4.03
N THR A 160 -14.69 12.10 2.82
CA THR A 160 -15.36 12.53 1.59
C THR A 160 -16.09 11.36 0.98
N LYS A 161 -17.35 11.54 0.59
CA LYS A 161 -18.10 10.48 -0.08
C LYS A 161 -17.54 10.18 -1.47
N PHE A 162 -17.44 8.90 -1.80
CA PHE A 162 -17.05 8.47 -3.12
C PHE A 162 -18.24 8.53 -4.07
N GLU A 163 -18.15 9.41 -5.06
CA GLU A 163 -19.19 9.55 -6.08
C GLU A 163 -18.92 8.59 -7.23
N ILE A 164 -19.73 7.55 -7.35
CA ILE A 164 -19.64 6.60 -8.46
C ILE A 164 -20.02 7.33 -9.76
N PRO A 165 -19.11 7.42 -10.76
CA PRO A 165 -19.42 8.14 -11.98
C PRO A 165 -20.56 7.47 -12.75
N LYS A 166 -21.58 8.25 -13.13
CA LYS A 166 -22.75 7.77 -13.91
C LYS A 166 -22.45 7.55 -15.41
N THR A 167 -21.19 7.62 -15.80
CA THR A 167 -20.78 7.56 -17.21
C THR A 167 -20.93 6.14 -17.76
N GLN A 168 -21.37 6.04 -19.01
CA GLN A 168 -21.34 4.79 -19.79
C GLN A 168 -20.06 4.67 -20.63
N GLU A 169 -19.14 5.65 -20.53
CA GLU A 169 -17.82 5.59 -21.16
C GLU A 169 -17.08 4.32 -20.73
N PRO A 170 -16.52 3.54 -21.67
CA PRO A 170 -15.68 2.39 -21.34
C PRO A 170 -14.55 2.78 -20.38
N ILE A 171 -14.32 1.96 -19.35
CA ILE A 171 -13.38 2.28 -18.26
C ILE A 171 -11.98 2.62 -18.79
N HIS A 172 -11.49 1.89 -19.78
CA HIS A 172 -10.17 2.12 -20.39
C HIS A 172 -10.06 3.48 -21.09
N GLU A 173 -11.12 3.92 -21.77
CA GLU A 173 -11.14 5.23 -22.44
C GLU A 173 -11.14 6.35 -21.41
N ARG A 174 -11.96 6.20 -20.35
CA ARG A 174 -12.02 7.15 -19.24
C ARG A 174 -10.67 7.30 -18.54
N ILE A 175 -10.00 6.19 -18.23
CA ILE A 175 -8.66 6.20 -17.62
C ILE A 175 -7.67 6.91 -18.55
N SER A 176 -7.62 6.50 -19.83
CA SER A 176 -6.69 7.07 -20.82
C SER A 176 -6.86 8.57 -20.96
N ARG A 177 -8.11 9.05 -21.04
CA ARG A 177 -8.42 10.49 -21.14
C ARG A 177 -8.01 11.26 -19.90
N ASN A 178 -8.32 10.76 -18.70
CA ASN A 178 -7.96 11.43 -17.45
C ASN A 178 -6.44 11.49 -17.25
N VAL A 179 -5.72 10.40 -17.57
CA VAL A 179 -4.25 10.37 -17.51
C VAL A 179 -3.64 11.35 -18.51
N ALA A 180 -4.12 11.35 -19.77
CA ALA A 180 -3.64 12.29 -20.78
C ALA A 180 -3.87 13.76 -20.36
N GLN A 181 -5.02 14.07 -19.76
CA GLN A 181 -5.32 15.41 -19.26
C GLN A 181 -4.43 15.80 -18.08
N ALA A 182 -4.15 14.88 -17.15
CA ALA A 182 -3.25 15.13 -16.03
C ALA A 182 -1.82 15.42 -16.50
N LEU A 183 -1.32 14.65 -17.47
CA LEU A 183 0.02 14.82 -18.04
C LEU A 183 0.19 16.12 -18.82
N GLN A 184 -0.88 16.72 -19.34
CA GLN A 184 -0.81 18.04 -19.98
C GLN A 184 -0.63 19.20 -18.99
N ASN A 185 -0.94 18.98 -17.70
CA ASN A 185 -0.87 19.98 -16.65
C ASN A 185 0.39 19.88 -15.78
N LEU A 186 1.28 18.93 -16.10
CA LEU A 186 2.59 18.72 -15.46
C LEU A 186 3.70 19.32 -16.35
#